data_AF-A0A8C0JDV9-F1
#
_entry.id   AF-A0A8C0JDV9-F1
#
_cell.length_a   1.000
_cell.length_b   1.000
_cell.length_c   1.000
_cell.angle_alpha   90.00
_cell.angle_beta   90.00
_cell.angle_gamma   90.00
#
_symmetry.space_group_name_H-M   'P 1'
#
loop_
_entity.id
_entity.type
_entity.pdbx_description
1 polymer ?
#
loop_
_entity_poly.entity_id
_entity_poly.type
_entity_poly.pdbx_seq_one_letter_code
_entity_poly.pdbx_strand_id
1 'polypeptide(L)' 'KVRGGALAPVSQHVCSYRAVRYETLALPVCPPGVDPAFTFPVALSCHCSLCLMDSSDCTVHRIQSPHLPLDLSS' A
#
# COMPACT_ATOMS: atom_id res chain seq x y z
N LYS A 1 10.04 27.81 19.90
CA LYS A 1 10.13 27.78 18.42
C LYS A 1 11.49 27.20 18.05
N VAL A 2 11.56 25.89 17.86
CA VAL A 2 12.82 25.20 17.57
C VAL A 2 13.33 25.66 16.21
N ARG A 3 14.56 26.19 16.20
CA ARG A 3 15.35 26.42 14.99
C ARG A 3 16.04 25.09 14.68
N GLY A 4 15.57 24.40 13.65
CA GLY A 4 16.33 23.28 13.06
C GLY A 4 17.48 23.85 12.25
N GLY A 5 18.72 23.61 12.66
CA GLY A 5 19.88 23.89 11.82
C GLY A 5 19.92 22.95 10.61
N ALA A 6 20.52 23.39 9.51
CA ALA A 6 20.60 22.69 8.22
C ALA A 6 21.27 21.29 8.24
N LEU A 7 21.63 20.78 9.43
CA LEU A 7 22.28 19.49 9.67
C LEU A 7 21.32 18.41 10.20
N ALA A 8 20.10 18.77 10.61
CA ALA A 8 19.11 17.82 11.10
C ALA A 8 18.22 17.34 9.94
N PRO A 9 18.03 16.02 9.75
CA PRO A 9 17.13 15.51 8.73
C PRO A 9 15.69 15.97 9.05
N VAL A 10 15.02 16.53 8.04
CA VAL A 10 13.60 16.85 8.13
C VAL A 10 12.80 15.58 7.88
N SER A 11 12.07 15.12 8.89
CA SER A 11 11.22 13.94 8.82
C SER A 11 9.78 14.35 8.48
N GLN A 12 9.28 13.86 7.34
CA GLN A 12 7.87 14.00 6.97
C GLN A 12 7.13 12.71 7.29
N HIS A 13 6.08 12.82 8.10
CA HIS A 13 5.22 11.69 8.43
C HIS A 13 4.03 11.67 7.48
N VAL A 14 3.69 10.48 6.97
CA VAL A 14 2.55 10.21 6.11
C VAL A 14 1.67 9.14 6.73
N CYS A 15 0.41 9.06 6.30
CA CYS A 15 -0.46 7.94 6.67
C CYS A 15 0.03 6.68 5.95
N SER A 16 0.41 5.66 6.71
CA SER A 16 0.90 4.38 6.18
C SER A 16 0.34 3.20 6.99
N TYR A 17 0.43 1.99 6.41
CA TYR A 17 0.00 0.77 7.05
C TYR A 17 0.75 0.56 8.36
N ARG A 18 0.00 0.29 9.44
CA ARG A 18 0.57 -0.14 10.71
C ARG A 18 0.55 -1.67 10.82
N ALA A 19 -0.60 -2.25 10.50
CA ALA A 19 -0.79 -3.69 10.48
C ALA A 19 -1.52 -4.07 9.19
N VAL A 20 -1.04 -5.14 8.55
CA VAL A 20 -1.56 -5.66 7.29
C VAL A 20 -1.89 -7.14 7.42
N ARG A 21 -2.91 -7.59 6.71
CA ARG A 21 -3.11 -9.01 6.41
C ARG A 21 -3.07 -9.19 4.90
N TYR A 22 -2.66 -10.37 4.45
CA TYR A 22 -2.72 -10.73 3.05
C TYR A 22 -3.93 -11.61 2.81
N GLU A 23 -4.74 -11.24 1.83
CA GLU A 23 -5.86 -12.04 1.36
C GLU A 23 -5.58 -12.53 -0.06
N THR A 24 -6.10 -13.70 -0.38
CA THR A 24 -5.90 -14.36 -1.67
C THR A 24 -7.25 -14.62 -2.32
N LEU A 25 -7.37 -14.27 -3.60
CA LEU A 25 -8.52 -14.62 -4.44
C LEU A 25 -8.05 -15.32 -5.71
N ALA A 26 -8.94 -16.09 -6.33
CA ALA A 26 -8.67 -16.67 -7.64
C ALA A 26 -9.19 -15.73 -8.74
N LEU A 27 -8.31 -15.32 -9.64
CA LEU A 27 -8.69 -14.52 -10.79
C LEU A 27 -9.54 -15.36 -11.76
N PRO A 28 -10.65 -14.81 -12.29
CA PRO A 28 -11.41 -15.50 -13.32
C PRO A 28 -10.61 -15.51 -14.63
N VAL A 29 -10.64 -16.65 -15.33
CA VAL A 29 -10.10 -16.81 -16.70
C VAL A 29 -8.57 -16.64 -16.79
N CYS A 30 -7.82 -17.54 -16.15
CA CYS A 30 -6.38 -17.68 -16.39
C CYS A 30 -6.09 -18.70 -17.51
N PRO A 31 -4.99 -18.53 -18.29
CA PRO A 31 -4.54 -19.53 -19.26
C PRO A 31 -4.25 -20.90 -18.61
N PRO A 32 -4.37 -22.02 -19.35
CA PRO A 32 -4.04 -23.34 -18.82
C PRO A 32 -2.58 -23.41 -18.35
N GLY A 33 -2.38 -23.92 -17.13
CA GLY A 33 -1.05 -24.03 -16.51
C GLY A 33 -0.59 -22.80 -15.73
N VAL A 34 -1.41 -21.74 -15.64
CA VAL A 34 -1.15 -20.56 -14.80
C VAL A 34 -1.87 -20.70 -13.47
N ASP A 35 -1.19 -20.38 -12.36
CA ASP A 35 -1.82 -20.28 -11.05
C ASP A 35 -2.72 -19.02 -10.99
N PRO A 36 -4.04 -19.17 -10.78
CA PRO A 36 -4.95 -18.03 -10.71
C PRO A 36 -4.89 -17.29 -9.37
N ALA A 37 -4.11 -17.74 -8.39
CA ALA A 37 -4.05 -17.12 -7.07
C ALA A 37 -3.42 -15.72 -7.11
N PHE A 38 -4.20 -14.71 -6.74
CA PHE A 38 -3.75 -13.33 -6.57
C PHE A 38 -3.84 -12.93 -5.11
N THR A 39 -2.73 -12.44 -4.54
CA THR A 39 -2.62 -12.08 -3.12
C THR A 39 -2.38 -10.59 -2.96
N PHE A 40 -3.18 -9.92 -2.12
CA PHE A 40 -3.14 -8.48 -1.93
C PHE A 40 -3.15 -8.07 -0.45
N PRO A 41 -2.55 -6.92 -0.09
CA PRO A 41 -2.53 -6.44 1.27
C PRO A 41 -3.85 -5.73 1.64
N VAL A 42 -4.38 -6.05 2.82
CA VAL A 42 -5.52 -5.37 3.44
C VAL A 42 -5.05 -4.67 4.72
N ALA A 43 -5.34 -3.37 4.81
CA ALA A 43 -5.00 -2.57 5.99
C ALA A 43 -5.87 -2.98 7.18
N LEU A 44 -5.25 -3.53 8.22
CA LEU A 44 -5.92 -3.76 9.51
C LEU A 44 -5.93 -2.51 10.38
N SER A 45 -4.88 -1.68 10.25
CA SER A 45 -4.79 -0.38 10.92
C SER A 45 -3.78 0.53 10.22
N CYS A 46 -3.90 1.84 10.47
CA CYS A 46 -3.03 2.88 9.91
C CYS A 46 -2.28 3.63 11.01
N HIS A 47 -1.21 4.32 10.63
CA HIS A 47 -0.50 5.25 11.51
C HIS A 47 0.24 6.33 10.72
N CYS A 48 0.69 7.37 11.42
CA CYS A 48 1.51 8.43 10.84
C CYS A 48 2.99 8.20 11.13
N SER A 49 3.73 7.74 10.14
CA SER A 49 5.17 7.44 10.22
C SER A 49 5.91 7.95 8.99
N LEU A 50 7.24 7.79 8.98
CA LEU A 50 7.99 7.85 7.73
C LEU A 50 7.40 6.87 6.71
N CYS A 51 7.40 7.25 5.44
CA CYS A 51 7.03 6.36 4.36
C CYS A 51 8.10 5.29 4.19
N LEU A 52 7.70 4.02 4.28
CA LEU A 52 8.61 2.88 4.15
C LEU A 52 8.79 2.54 2.68
N MET A 53 9.92 2.94 2.10
CA MET A 53 10.24 2.70 0.68
C MET A 53 10.45 1.22 0.35
N ASP A 54 10.66 0.35 1.35
CA ASP A 54 10.81 -1.10 1.17
C ASP A 54 9.48 -1.78 0.80
N SER A 55 8.35 -1.21 1.25
CA SER A 55 7.02 -1.83 1.13
C SER A 55 5.98 -0.90 0.50
N SER A 56 6.34 0.31 0.13
CA SER A 56 5.39 1.33 -0.32
C SER A 56 6.01 2.27 -1.34
N ASP A 57 5.26 2.56 -2.40
CA ASP A 57 5.61 3.58 -3.38
C ASP A 57 5.35 4.98 -2.79
N CYS A 58 6.41 5.60 -2.28
CA CYS A 58 6.36 6.93 -1.66
C CYS A 58 6.26 8.05 -2.73
N THR A 59 5.08 8.21 -3.33
CA THR A 59 4.83 9.20 -4.39
C THR A 59 3.80 10.26 -3.94
N VAL A 60 3.80 11.41 -4.63
CA VAL A 60 2.82 12.48 -4.39
C VAL A 60 1.47 12.18 -5.06
N HIS A 61 1.50 11.47 -6.18
CA HIS A 61 0.32 11.07 -6.93
C HIS A 61 0.28 9.56 -7.12
N ARG A 62 -0.88 8.99 -6.84
CA ARG A 62 -1.19 7.59 -7.09
C ARG A 62 -1.42 7.37 -8.58
N ILE A 63 -1.02 6.20 -9.07
CA ILE A 63 -1.45 5.71 -10.37
C ILE A 63 -2.93 5.38 -10.23
N GLN A 64 -3.79 6.08 -10.97
CA GLN A 64 -5.21 5.75 -11.04
C GLN A 64 -5.32 4.41 -11.78
N SER A 65 -5.45 3.30 -11.06
CA SER A 65 -5.81 2.04 -11.69
C SER A 65 -7.20 2.21 -12.28
N PRO A 66 -7.45 1.84 -13.55
CA PRO A 66 -8.81 1.62 -14.00
C PRO A 66 -9.43 0.62 -13.03
N HIS A 67 -10.59 0.98 -12.50
CA HIS A 67 -11.27 0.28 -11.42
C HIS A 67 -11.22 -1.24 -11.64
N LEU A 68 -10.43 -1.94 -10.83
CA LEU A 68 -10.66 -3.36 -10.63
C LEU A 68 -11.97 -3.44 -9.83
N PRO A 69 -13.03 -4.12 -10.32
CA PRO A 69 -14.24 -4.29 -9.55
C PRO A 69 -13.91 -5.22 -8.37
N LEU A 70 -13.38 -4.66 -7.30
CA LEU A 70 -13.40 -5.29 -5.98
C LEU A 70 -14.73 -4.92 -5.31
N ASP A 71 -15.85 -5.17 -5.98
CA ASP A 71 -17.11 -5.45 -5.28
C ASP A 71 -17.00 -6.89 -4.75
N LEU A 72 -16.12 -7.10 -3.76
CA LEU A 72 -16.07 -8.32 -2.96
C LEU A 72 -17.04 -8.19 -1.76
N SER A 73 -18.20 -7.59 -1.98
CA SER A 73 -19.24 -7.47 -0.96
C SER A 73 -20.63 -7.59 -1.58
N SER A 74 -21.05 -8.82 -1.85
CA SER A 74 -22.22 -9.44 -1.22
C SER A 74 -22.35 -10.90 -1.61
#